data_AF-A0A151A677-F1
#
_entry.id   AF-A0A151A677-F1
#
_cell.length_a   1.000
_cell.length_b   1.000
_cell.length_c   1.000
_cell.angle_alpha   90.00
_cell.angle_beta   90.00
_cell.angle_gamma   90.00
#
_symmetry.space_group_name_H-M   'P 1'
#
loop_
_entity.id
_entity.type
_entity.pdbx_description
1 polymer ?
#
loop_
_entity_poly.entity_id
_entity_poly.type
_entity_poly.pdbx_seq_one_letter_code
_entity_poly.pdbx_strand_id
1 'polypeptide(L)'
;MDQTSRIIEDVKREKQRDDKIFKGVTFEVRTEQVIMFFNYEEIVDTQNQDQYFIKHNHDPEFIDIQELNALKKSLDEIHIAYSERRDDFM
;
A
#
# COMPACT_ATOMS: atom_id res chain seq x y z
N MET A 1 14.89 4.19 -13.95
CA MET A 1 13.66 4.61 -13.26
C MET A 1 13.81 4.12 -11.83
N ASP A 2 13.72 5.05 -10.88
CA ASP A 2 13.81 4.75 -9.46
C ASP A 2 12.60 3.90 -9.02
N GLN A 3 12.80 2.91 -8.15
CA GLN A 3 11.73 2.02 -7.70
C GLN A 3 10.62 2.80 -6.98
N THR A 4 11.00 3.79 -6.15
CA THR A 4 10.10 4.77 -5.53
C THR A 4 9.17 5.44 -6.54
N SER A 5 9.69 5.86 -7.70
CA SER A 5 8.91 6.58 -8.70
C SER A 5 7.85 5.69 -9.34
N ARG A 6 8.18 4.42 -9.60
CA ARG A 6 7.24 3.43 -10.12
C ARG A 6 6.10 3.17 -9.15
N ILE A 7 6.44 2.96 -7.88
CA ILE A 7 5.46 2.74 -6.80
C ILE A 7 4.47 3.91 -6.71
N ILE A 8 4.95 5.16 -6.78
CA ILE A 8 4.06 6.33 -6.75
C ILE A 8 3.18 6.44 -7.99
N GLU A 9 3.68 6.07 -9.17
CA GLU A 9 2.85 5.98 -10.37
C GLU A 9 1.76 4.91 -10.21
N ASP A 10 2.06 3.76 -9.64
CA ASP A 10 1.08 2.70 -9.37
C ASP A 10 0.06 3.16 -8.32
N VAL A 11 0.47 3.80 -7.23
CA VAL A 11 -0.46 4.40 -6.25
C VAL A 11 -1.40 5.41 -6.91
N LYS A 12 -0.90 6.24 -7.83
CA LYS A 12 -1.73 7.20 -8.58
C LYS A 12 -2.72 6.50 -9.51
N ARG A 13 -2.28 5.45 -10.20
CA ARG A 13 -3.15 4.63 -11.06
C ARG A 13 -4.23 3.96 -10.23
N GLU A 14 -3.87 3.32 -9.13
CA GLU A 14 -4.79 2.66 -8.21
C GLU A 14 -5.80 3.65 -7.58
N LYS A 15 -5.40 4.90 -7.30
CA LYS A 15 -6.33 5.96 -6.87
C LYS A 15 -7.34 6.36 -7.94
N GLN A 16 -6.98 6.25 -9.23
CA GLN A 16 -7.85 6.59 -10.36
C GLN A 16 -8.78 5.44 -10.76
N ARG A 17 -8.65 4.27 -10.15
CA ARG A 17 -9.49 3.11 -10.44
C ARG A 17 -10.87 3.28 -9.80
N ASP A 18 -11.91 3.17 -10.61
CA ASP A 18 -13.30 3.13 -10.14
C ASP A 18 -13.74 1.73 -9.71
N ASP A 19 -12.98 0.67 -10.04
CA ASP A 19 -13.33 -0.72 -9.73
C ASP A 19 -12.93 -1.17 -8.31
N LYS A 20 -12.04 -0.43 -7.64
CA LYS A 20 -11.61 -0.66 -6.26
C LYS A 20 -11.36 0.68 -5.57
N ILE A 21 -11.85 0.86 -4.35
CA ILE A 21 -11.57 2.07 -3.59
C ILE A 21 -10.22 1.91 -2.89
N PHE A 22 -9.18 2.52 -3.42
CA PHE A 22 -7.87 2.55 -2.77
C PHE A 22 -7.94 3.34 -1.46
N LYS A 23 -7.64 2.69 -0.32
CA LYS A 23 -7.67 3.31 1.00
C LYS A 23 -6.35 3.91 1.40
N GLY A 24 -5.25 3.33 0.93
CA GLY A 24 -3.92 3.74 1.34
C GLY A 24 -2.95 2.57 1.34
N VAL A 25 -1.84 2.74 2.05
CA VAL A 25 -0.74 1.76 2.06
C VAL A 25 -0.31 1.43 3.47
N THR A 26 0.12 0.19 3.69
CA THR A 26 0.72 -0.23 4.96
C THR A 26 2.17 -0.58 4.74
N PHE A 27 3.05 0.03 5.51
CA PHE A 27 4.47 -0.27 5.54
C PHE A 27 4.78 -1.14 6.74
N GLU A 28 5.20 -2.37 6.51
CA GLU A 28 5.73 -3.27 7.52
C GLU A 28 7.25 -3.11 7.57
N VAL A 29 7.73 -2.36 8.55
CA VAL A 29 9.17 -2.11 8.76
C VAL A 29 9.73 -3.25 9.60
N ARG A 30 10.59 -4.05 8.98
CA ARG A 30 11.40 -5.08 9.64
C ARG A 30 12.83 -4.56 9.83
N THR A 31 13.69 -5.37 10.44
CA THR A 31 15.05 -4.97 10.83
C THR A 31 15.92 -4.49 9.67
N GLU A 32 15.79 -5.10 8.49
CA GLU A 32 16.64 -4.79 7.32
C GLU A 32 15.85 -4.41 6.06
N GLN A 33 14.52 -4.55 6.08
CA GLN A 33 13.67 -4.35 4.91
C GLN A 33 12.30 -3.82 5.32
N VAL A 34 11.67 -3.11 4.39
CA VAL A 34 10.31 -2.61 4.54
C VAL A 34 9.45 -3.28 3.48
N ILE A 35 8.31 -3.82 3.89
CA ILE A 35 7.34 -4.43 2.99
C ILE A 35 6.15 -3.49 2.87
N MET A 36 5.85 -3.05 1.67
CA MET A 36 4.73 -2.17 1.38
C MET A 36 3.54 -2.97 0.84
N PHE A 37 2.39 -2.77 1.47
CA PHE A 37 1.13 -3.38 1.09
C PHE A 37 0.13 -2.31 0.64
N PHE A 38 -0.58 -2.58 -0.45
CA PHE A 38 -1.68 -1.75 -0.92
C PHE A 38 -2.98 -2.17 -0.23
N ASN A 39 -3.62 -1.24 0.47
CA ASN A 39 -4.90 -1.46 1.12
C ASN A 39 -6.04 -0.90 0.27
N TYR A 40 -7.05 -1.73 0.09
CA TYR A 40 -8.26 -1.38 -0.63
C TYR A 40 -9.46 -1.51 0.30
N GLU A 41 -10.49 -0.70 0.09
CA GLU A 41 -11.80 -0.94 0.69
C GLU A 41 -12.35 -2.21 0.05
N GLU A 42 -12.69 -3.19 0.88
CA GLU A 42 -13.47 -4.33 0.45
C GLU A 42 -14.86 -3.82 0.07
N ILE A 43 -15.12 -3.72 -1.23
CA ILE A 43 -16.49 -3.55 -1.72
C ILE A 43 -17.15 -4.90 -1.47
N VAL A 44 -17.77 -5.05 -0.30
CA VAL A 44 -18.54 -6.25 0.05
C VAL A 44 -19.66 -6.35 -0.97
N ASP A 45 -19.52 -7.25 -1.94
CA ASP A 45 -20.61 -7.63 -2.81
C ASP A 45 -21.65 -8.29 -1.91
N THR A 46 -22.65 -7.51 -1.51
CA THR A 46 -23.69 -7.92 -0.55
C THR A 46 -24.54 -9.09 -1.07
N GLN A 47 -24.27 -9.61 -2.27
CA GLN A 47 -24.91 -10.78 -2.85
C GLN A 47 -24.18 -12.11 -2.61
N ASN A 48 -22.89 -12.13 -2.26
CA ASN A 48 -22.18 -13.36 -1.91
C ASN A 48 -21.36 -13.18 -0.64
N GLN A 49 -21.76 -13.88 0.43
CA GLN A 49 -21.16 -13.89 1.76
C GLN A 49 -19.77 -14.56 1.82
N ASP A 50 -18.92 -14.40 0.80
CA ASP A 50 -17.53 -14.86 0.83
C ASP A 50 -16.63 -13.71 1.25
N GLN A 51 -16.59 -13.48 2.57
CA GLN A 51 -15.70 -12.52 3.26
C GLN A 51 -14.20 -12.84 3.06
N TYR A 52 -13.87 -13.90 2.33
CA TYR A 52 -12.51 -14.37 2.06
C TYR A 52 -12.08 -14.16 0.60
N PHE A 53 -12.95 -13.63 -0.28
CA PHE A 53 -12.58 -13.33 -1.67
C PHE A 53 -11.85 -11.99 -1.76
N ILE A 54 -10.69 -11.89 -1.11
CA ILE A 54 -9.78 -10.75 -1.28
C ILE A 54 -9.23 -10.85 -2.70
N LYS A 55 -9.83 -10.09 -3.63
CA LYS A 55 -9.44 -10.00 -5.04
C LYS A 55 -7.96 -9.62 -5.10
N HIS A 56 -7.06 -10.60 -5.29
CA HIS A 56 -5.59 -10.51 -5.20
C HIS A 56 -5.11 -9.06 -5.21
N ASN A 57 -4.83 -8.53 -4.02
CA ASN A 57 -4.27 -7.20 -3.87
C ASN A 57 -2.90 -7.17 -4.55
N HIS A 58 -2.51 -5.98 -5.01
CA HIS A 58 -1.21 -5.74 -5.63
C HIS A 58 -0.09 -6.45 -4.85
N ASP A 59 0.86 -7.04 -5.57
CA ASP A 59 1.99 -7.72 -4.94
C ASP A 59 2.71 -6.77 -3.97
N PRO A 60 3.16 -7.28 -2.81
CA PRO A 60 3.88 -6.48 -1.84
C PRO A 60 5.22 -6.02 -2.44
N GLU A 61 5.51 -4.74 -2.26
CA GLU A 61 6.76 -4.14 -2.72
C GLU A 61 7.80 -4.16 -1.59
N PHE A 62 9.00 -4.63 -1.90
CA PHE A 62 10.10 -4.67 -0.94
C PHE A 62 11.01 -3.47 -1.17
N ILE A 63 11.08 -2.60 -0.17
CA ILE A 63 11.85 -1.36 -0.23
C ILE A 63 12.77 -1.26 0.99
N ASP A 64 13.77 -0.40 0.91
CA ASP A 64 14.62 -0.06 2.06
C ASP A 64 14.06 1.10 2.91
N ILE A 65 14.75 1.42 4.01
CA ILE A 65 14.35 2.50 4.92
C ILE A 65 14.50 3.88 4.26
N GLN A 66 15.44 4.05 3.34
CA GLN A 66 15.65 5.33 2.63
C GLN A 66 14.50 5.58 1.65
N GLU A 67 14.14 4.58 0.86
CA GLU A 67 13.00 4.53 -0.05
C GLU A 67 11.68 4.73 0.70
N LEU A 68 11.51 4.12 1.87
CA LEU A 68 10.34 4.36 2.73
C LEU A 68 10.19 5.86 3.06
N ASN A 69 11.26 6.53 3.47
CA ASN A 69 11.21 7.95 3.80
C ASN A 69 10.92 8.83 2.57
N ALA A 70 11.43 8.44 1.40
CA ALA A 70 11.11 9.11 0.15
C ALA A 70 9.63 8.91 -0.24
N LEU A 71 9.13 7.67 -0.16
CA LEU A 71 7.74 7.33 -0.44
C LEU A 71 6.77 8.07 0.48
N LYS A 72 7.03 8.13 1.79
CA LYS A 72 6.18 8.87 2.73
C LYS A 72 5.99 10.33 2.32
N LYS A 73 7.09 11.01 1.99
CA LYS A 73 7.03 12.40 1.51
C LYS A 73 6.14 12.51 0.27
N SER A 74 6.35 11.64 -0.70
CA SER A 74 5.54 11.63 -1.91
C SER A 74 4.07 11.31 -1.63
N LEU A 75 3.77 10.37 -0.72
CA LEU A 75 2.41 10.01 -0.32
C LEU A 75 1.69 11.15 0.40
N ASP A 76 2.38 11.85 1.29
CA ASP A 76 1.89 13.07 1.95
C ASP A 76 1.57 14.17 0.93
N GLU A 77 2.44 14.38 -0.07
CA GLU A 77 2.19 15.36 -1.15
C GLU A 77 0.91 15.03 -1.95
N ILE A 78 0.66 13.74 -2.22
CA ILE A 78 -0.54 13.30 -2.95
C ILE A 78 -1.74 12.99 -2.05
N HIS A 79 -1.63 13.31 -0.75
CA HIS A 79 -2.66 13.12 0.28
C HIS A 79 -3.18 11.67 0.32
N ILE A 80 -2.27 10.70 0.32
CA ILE A 80 -2.59 9.28 0.49
C ILE A 80 -2.34 8.87 1.93
N ALA A 81 -3.35 8.27 2.55
CA ALA A 81 -3.20 7.71 3.89
C ALA A 81 -2.21 6.53 3.86
N TYR A 82 -1.34 6.48 4.87
CA TYR A 82 -0.46 5.34 5.08
C TYR A 82 -0.42 4.95 6.55
N SER A 83 -0.14 3.67 6.80
CA SER A 83 0.08 3.11 8.12
C SER A 83 1.46 2.49 8.19
N GLU A 84 2.13 2.60 9.33
CA GLU A 84 3.41 1.93 9.59
C GLU A 84 3.23 0.91 10.69
N ARG A 85 3.59 -0.34 10.43
CA ARG A 85 3.73 -1.38 11.44
C ARG A 85 5.22 -1.65 11.62
N ARG A 86 5.74 -1.32 12.80
CA ARG A 86 7.10 -1.71 13.19
C ARG A 86 6.97 -2.85 14.17
N ASP A 87 7.57 -3.99 13.84
CA ASP A 87 7.69 -5.11 14.77
C ASP A 87 8.77 -4.74 15.78
N ASP A 88 8.38 -4.03 16.84
CA ASP A 88 9.22 -3.79 18.00
C ASP A 88 9.19 -5.08 18.85
N PHE A 89 10.08 -6.02 18.52
CA PHE A 89 10.36 -7.16 19.39
C PHE A 89 11.09 -6.61 20.63
N MET A 90 10.33 -6.30 21.69
CA MET A 90 10.87 -6.13 23.06
C MET A 90 11.20 -7.48 23.69
#